data_AF-A0A8H6YEZ1-F1
#
_entry.id   AF-A0A8H6YEZ1-F1
#
_cell.length_a   1.000
_cell.length_b   1.000
_cell.length_c   1.000
_cell.angle_alpha   90.00
_cell.angle_beta   90.00
_cell.angle_gamma   90.00
#
_symmetry.space_group_name_H-M   'P 1'
#
loop_
_entity.id
_entity.type
_entity.pdbx_description
1 polymer ?
#
loop_
_entity_poly.entity_id
_entity_poly.type
_entity_poly.pdbx_seq_one_letter_code
_entity_poly.pdbx_strand_id
1 'polypeptide(L)'
;MAPRKEHWAWKERGCPEVKGFTPALAMKEYVQNVVGEVLKELEVREWSEWVREDLRSDSVNEQQARKLGLIQSYPGLLTGPHGASIKRLETWLSLYILWATIPALRLKRQARPDLHAETDTQLQTNGHYDILDFNNHMDPNADFATFAIDGASTSRETKYAVGHKGKGFILATQFFLEHVEEVSGAMKEREELTPGVSFRVGQQIGTLKWKKTLLEVIVDDLTLSIEQYLAQRGTYSVAPKTVIARS
;
A
#
# COMPACT_ATOMS: atom_id res chain seq x y z
N MET A 1 -17.55 -4.84 27.25
CA MET A 1 -16.67 -5.73 26.45
C MET A 1 -16.23 -4.95 25.23
N ALA A 2 -14.93 -4.89 24.94
CA ALA A 2 -14.48 -4.24 23.71
C ALA A 2 -14.96 -5.06 22.49
N PRO A 3 -15.40 -4.42 21.39
CA PRO A 3 -15.80 -5.13 20.18
C PRO A 3 -14.61 -5.94 19.63
N ARG A 4 -14.89 -7.16 19.16
CA ARG A 4 -13.87 -8.04 18.58
C ARG A 4 -13.42 -7.45 17.24
N LYS A 5 -12.11 -7.25 17.07
CA LYS A 5 -11.54 -6.78 15.80
C LYS A 5 -11.82 -7.76 14.67
N GLU A 6 -12.19 -7.21 13.51
CA GLU A 6 -12.32 -7.98 12.28
C GLU A 6 -10.94 -8.48 11.84
N HIS A 7 -10.90 -9.72 11.33
CA HIS A 7 -9.69 -10.35 10.84
C HIS A 7 -9.99 -11.29 9.67
N TRP A 8 -9.03 -11.39 8.74
CA TRP A 8 -9.11 -12.26 7.57
C TRP A 8 -7.87 -13.15 7.50
N ALA A 9 -8.10 -14.44 7.33
CA ALA A 9 -7.03 -15.41 7.15
C ALA A 9 -6.54 -15.39 5.69
N TRP A 10 -5.22 -15.33 5.54
CA TRP A 10 -4.55 -15.51 4.25
C TRP A 10 -4.06 -16.94 4.14
N LYS A 11 -2.73 -17.14 4.14
CA LYS A 11 -2.06 -18.41 3.90
C LYS A 11 -1.22 -18.80 5.10
N GLU A 12 -0.86 -20.07 5.14
CA GLU A 12 0.11 -20.57 6.10
C GLU A 12 1.53 -20.12 5.75
N ARG A 13 2.37 -19.97 6.78
CA ARG A 13 3.79 -19.64 6.66
C ARG A 13 4.52 -20.66 5.79
N GLY A 14 5.32 -20.18 4.83
CA GLY A 14 6.11 -21.03 3.95
C GLY A 14 5.28 -21.92 3.02
N CYS A 15 4.07 -21.48 2.66
CA CYS A 15 3.21 -22.23 1.75
C CYS A 15 3.90 -22.48 0.39
N PRO A 16 3.59 -23.58 -0.31
CA PRO A 16 4.26 -23.93 -1.57
C PRO A 16 4.21 -22.81 -2.62
N GLU A 17 3.13 -22.03 -2.66
CA GLU A 17 2.98 -20.92 -3.61
C GLU A 17 3.99 -19.78 -3.40
N VAL A 18 4.50 -19.57 -2.18
CA VAL A 18 5.50 -18.53 -1.86
C VAL A 18 6.92 -18.98 -2.23
N LYS A 19 7.21 -20.29 -2.25
CA LYS A 19 8.58 -20.81 -2.46
C LYS A 19 9.22 -20.42 -3.80
N GLY A 20 8.43 -20.05 -4.80
CA GLY A 20 8.91 -19.57 -6.10
C GLY A 20 9.14 -18.07 -6.18
N PHE A 21 8.82 -17.31 -5.13
CA PHE A 21 8.97 -15.87 -5.12
C PHE A 21 10.44 -15.48 -4.95
N THR A 22 10.82 -14.43 -5.68
CA THR A 22 12.08 -13.69 -5.51
C THR A 22 11.72 -12.24 -5.23
N PRO A 23 12.63 -11.41 -4.69
CA PRO A 23 12.33 -9.99 -4.48
C PRO A 23 11.86 -9.28 -5.75
N ALA A 24 12.45 -9.61 -6.91
CA ALA A 24 12.05 -9.07 -8.20
C ALA A 24 10.63 -9.50 -8.61
N LEU A 25 10.29 -10.78 -8.42
CA LEU A 25 8.94 -11.27 -8.72
C LEU A 25 7.90 -10.68 -7.76
N ALA A 26 8.20 -10.61 -6.46
CA ALA A 26 7.33 -10.01 -5.47
C ALA A 26 7.07 -8.53 -5.79
N MET A 27 8.12 -7.77 -6.13
CA MET A 27 7.99 -6.36 -6.54
C MET A 27 7.13 -6.21 -7.80
N LYS A 28 7.33 -7.09 -8.79
CA LYS A 28 6.50 -7.10 -10.00
C LYS A 28 5.02 -7.28 -9.66
N GLU A 29 4.67 -8.16 -8.74
CA GLU A 29 3.26 -8.37 -8.34
C GLU A 29 2.65 -7.16 -7.62
N TYR A 30 3.43 -6.39 -6.83
CA TYR A 30 2.98 -5.10 -6.28
C TYR A 30 2.68 -4.09 -7.38
N VAL A 31 3.65 -3.87 -8.27
CA VAL A 31 3.49 -2.96 -9.42
C VAL A 31 2.31 -3.39 -10.29
N GLN A 32 2.13 -4.70 -10.50
CA GLN A 32 1.03 -5.25 -11.29
C GLN A 32 -0.34 -4.96 -10.66
N ASN A 33 -0.43 -4.87 -9.33
CA ASN A 33 -1.66 -4.47 -8.63
C ASN A 33 -2.02 -3.01 -8.98
N VAL A 34 -1.03 -2.10 -8.97
CA VAL A 34 -1.23 -0.70 -9.37
C VAL A 34 -1.56 -0.56 -10.85
N VAL A 35 -0.82 -1.27 -11.71
CA VAL A 35 -1.14 -1.36 -13.16
C VAL A 35 -2.58 -1.84 -13.35
N GLY A 36 -3.02 -2.83 -12.58
CA GLY A 36 -4.38 -3.35 -12.64
C GLY A 36 -5.44 -2.27 -12.41
N GLU A 37 -5.21 -1.34 -11.48
CA GLU A 37 -6.12 -0.21 -11.28
C GLU A 37 -6.05 0.79 -12.43
N VAL A 38 -4.85 1.11 -12.93
CA VAL A 38 -4.67 1.97 -14.12
C VAL A 38 -5.45 1.43 -15.33
N LEU A 39 -5.34 0.13 -15.61
CA LEU A 39 -6.03 -0.52 -16.72
C LEU A 39 -7.57 -0.39 -16.59
N LYS A 40 -8.10 -0.51 -15.37
CA LYS A 40 -9.53 -0.35 -15.09
C LYS A 40 -9.99 1.09 -15.27
N GLU A 41 -9.21 2.06 -14.80
CA GLU A 41 -9.55 3.49 -14.87
C GLU A 41 -9.45 4.04 -16.30
N LEU A 42 -8.53 3.50 -17.11
CA LEU A 42 -8.36 3.86 -18.52
C LEU A 42 -9.22 3.04 -19.49
N GLU A 43 -9.78 1.91 -19.04
CA GLU A 43 -10.45 0.90 -19.89
C GLU A 43 -9.59 0.40 -21.06
N VAL A 44 -8.32 0.17 -20.79
CA VAL A 44 -7.34 -0.37 -21.76
C VAL A 44 -6.85 -1.75 -21.32
N ARG A 45 -6.26 -2.51 -22.23
CA ARG A 45 -5.72 -3.84 -21.93
C ARG A 45 -4.25 -3.83 -21.54
N GLU A 46 -3.54 -2.77 -21.91
CA GLU A 46 -2.10 -2.64 -21.72
C GLU A 46 -1.78 -1.19 -21.36
N TRP A 47 -0.80 -1.02 -20.49
CA TRP A 47 -0.29 0.28 -20.07
C TRP A 47 1.16 0.14 -19.63
N SER A 48 2.01 1.11 -20.00
CA SER A 48 3.46 1.07 -19.80
C SER A 48 4.10 2.44 -19.57
N GLU A 49 3.30 3.45 -19.24
CA GLU A 49 3.76 4.85 -19.12
C GLU A 49 4.38 5.16 -17.75
N TRP A 50 5.21 4.24 -17.24
CA TRP A 50 5.97 4.45 -16.01
C TRP A 50 7.15 5.38 -16.25
N VAL A 51 7.35 6.29 -15.31
CA VAL A 51 8.60 7.05 -15.15
C VAL A 51 9.44 6.36 -14.09
N ARG A 52 10.73 6.19 -14.38
CA ARG A 52 11.72 5.66 -13.42
C ARG A 52 12.62 6.79 -12.95
N GLU A 53 12.74 6.94 -11.64
CA GLU A 53 13.77 7.76 -11.00
C GLU A 53 14.73 6.85 -10.22
N ASP A 54 16.03 7.14 -10.34
CA ASP A 54 17.12 6.42 -9.67
C ASP A 54 17.95 7.44 -8.92
N LEU A 55 17.72 7.53 -7.61
CA LEU A 55 18.28 8.56 -6.73
C LEU A 55 19.56 8.09 -6.04
N ARG A 56 20.12 6.93 -6.40
CA ARG A 56 21.30 6.37 -5.71
C ARG A 56 22.55 7.23 -5.82
N SER A 57 22.66 8.00 -6.90
CA SER A 57 23.75 8.96 -7.11
C SER A 57 23.51 10.31 -6.43
N ASP A 58 22.30 10.54 -5.94
CA ASP A 58 21.86 11.83 -5.45
C ASP A 58 22.30 12.01 -4.00
N SER A 59 22.28 13.26 -3.54
CA SER A 59 22.63 13.57 -2.16
C SER A 59 21.57 13.05 -1.19
N VAL A 60 21.99 12.77 0.06
CA VAL A 60 21.06 12.39 1.15
C VAL A 60 19.95 13.44 1.31
N ASN A 61 20.25 14.72 1.13
CA ASN A 61 19.28 15.80 1.22
C ASN A 61 18.20 15.71 0.11
N GLU A 62 18.57 15.37 -1.12
CA GLU A 62 17.63 15.19 -2.23
C GLU A 62 16.73 13.97 -2.00
N GLN A 63 17.30 12.85 -1.54
CA GLN A 63 16.56 11.65 -1.19
C GLN A 63 15.57 11.90 -0.04
N GLN A 64 15.99 12.65 0.99
CA GLN A 64 15.10 13.04 2.09
C GLN A 64 14.02 14.04 1.64
N ALA A 65 14.37 15.01 0.79
CA ALA A 65 13.41 15.96 0.25
C ALA A 65 12.32 15.24 -0.55
N ARG A 66 12.68 14.21 -1.33
CA ARG A 66 11.72 13.38 -2.07
C ARG A 66 10.75 12.67 -1.14
N LYS A 67 11.26 11.98 -0.10
CA LYS A 67 10.43 11.36 0.94
C LYS A 67 9.47 12.37 1.59
N LEU A 68 9.96 13.55 1.96
CA LEU A 68 9.13 14.59 2.57
C LEU A 68 8.05 15.09 1.61
N GLY A 69 8.38 15.28 0.34
CA GLY A 69 7.43 15.65 -0.72
C GLY A 69 6.30 14.63 -0.87
N LEU A 70 6.61 13.33 -0.79
CA LEU A 70 5.60 12.27 -0.83
C LEU A 70 4.65 12.32 0.36
N ILE A 71 5.19 12.47 1.56
CA ILE A 71 4.41 12.56 2.80
C ILE A 71 3.49 13.79 2.79
N GLN A 72 3.97 14.91 2.22
CA GLN A 72 3.19 16.14 2.09
C GLN A 72 2.08 16.01 1.06
N SER A 73 2.38 15.39 -0.10
CA SER A 73 1.42 15.23 -1.20
C SER A 73 0.30 14.24 -0.85
N TYR A 74 0.61 13.22 -0.05
CA TYR A 74 -0.32 12.13 0.27
C TYR A 74 -0.44 11.92 1.79
N PRO A 75 -1.21 12.78 2.48
CA PRO A 75 -1.45 12.73 3.92
C PRO A 75 -2.30 11.51 4.30
N GLY A 76 -1.64 10.36 4.44
CA GLY A 76 -2.27 9.06 4.63
C GLY A 76 -1.38 7.89 4.23
N LEU A 77 -0.39 8.15 3.36
CA LEU A 77 0.52 7.17 2.77
C LEU A 77 1.34 6.41 3.84
N LEU A 78 1.88 7.13 4.81
CA LEU A 78 2.66 6.56 5.92
C LEU A 78 1.86 6.51 7.23
N THR A 79 0.64 5.98 7.16
CA THR A 79 -0.19 5.75 8.36
C THR A 79 -0.10 4.30 8.83
N GLY A 80 -0.58 4.03 10.05
CA GLY A 80 -0.39 2.75 10.72
C GLY A 80 0.98 2.64 11.40
N PRO A 81 1.24 1.55 12.15
CA PRO A 81 2.45 1.39 12.96
C PRO A 81 3.74 1.42 12.12
N HIS A 82 3.77 0.72 10.99
CA HIS A 82 4.94 0.63 10.12
C HIS A 82 5.16 1.91 9.28
N GLY A 83 4.09 2.53 8.77
CA GLY A 83 4.22 3.82 8.08
C GLY A 83 4.72 4.92 9.03
N ALA A 84 4.22 4.94 10.27
CA ALA A 84 4.65 5.90 11.27
C ALA A 84 6.09 5.72 11.74
N SER A 85 6.66 4.50 11.71
CA SER A 85 8.10 4.31 11.95
C SER A 85 8.91 4.87 10.79
N ILE A 86 8.60 4.49 9.53
CA ILE A 86 9.28 5.00 8.32
C ILE A 86 9.30 6.54 8.30
N LYS A 87 8.17 7.18 8.63
CA LYS A 87 8.05 8.64 8.67
C LYS A 87 9.06 9.31 9.61
N ARG A 88 9.43 8.65 10.71
CA ARG A 88 10.34 9.19 11.75
C ARG A 88 11.81 8.88 11.48
N LEU A 89 12.09 7.88 10.64
CA LEU A 89 13.46 7.43 10.39
C LEU A 89 14.15 8.31 9.35
N GLU A 90 15.21 9.02 9.76
CA GLU A 90 16.02 9.82 8.84
C GLU A 90 16.87 8.96 7.89
N THR A 91 17.11 7.71 8.29
CA THR A 91 17.88 6.69 7.55
C THR A 91 17.08 5.99 6.46
N TRP A 92 15.76 6.16 6.45
CA TRP A 92 14.93 5.70 5.34
C TRP A 92 14.95 6.76 4.24
N LEU A 93 15.55 6.40 3.11
CA LEU A 93 15.87 7.28 1.98
C LEU A 93 15.26 6.68 0.71
N SER A 94 14.55 7.50 -0.07
CA SER A 94 14.03 7.09 -1.38
C SER A 94 15.19 6.81 -2.33
N LEU A 95 15.27 5.61 -2.90
CA LEU A 95 16.36 5.22 -3.80
C LEU A 95 15.88 4.95 -5.22
N TYR A 96 14.84 4.13 -5.37
CA TYR A 96 14.25 3.84 -6.67
C TYR A 96 12.76 4.08 -6.63
N ILE A 97 12.30 4.88 -7.58
CA ILE A 97 10.90 5.28 -7.67
C ILE A 97 10.39 4.92 -9.05
N LEU A 98 9.29 4.20 -9.09
CA LEU A 98 8.45 4.05 -10.27
C LEU A 98 7.20 4.87 -10.04
N TRP A 99 6.93 5.84 -10.90
CA TRP A 99 5.74 6.67 -10.75
C TRP A 99 5.08 7.01 -12.08
N ALA A 100 3.80 7.36 -12.02
CA ALA A 100 3.04 7.83 -13.16
C ALA A 100 1.95 8.80 -12.71
N THR A 101 1.67 9.78 -13.57
CA THR A 101 0.50 10.66 -13.44
C THR A 101 -0.33 10.55 -14.71
N ILE A 102 -1.59 10.15 -14.55
CA ILE A 102 -2.55 10.01 -15.64
C ILE A 102 -3.58 11.13 -15.49
N PRO A 103 -3.60 12.10 -16.42
CA PRO A 103 -4.55 13.20 -16.38
C PRO A 103 -6.01 12.74 -16.34
N ALA A 104 -6.83 13.44 -15.54
CA ALA A 104 -8.26 13.16 -15.36
C ALA A 104 -9.02 13.05 -16.68
N LEU A 105 -8.63 13.84 -17.69
CA LEU A 105 -9.23 13.84 -19.03
C LEU A 105 -9.08 12.49 -19.76
N ARG A 106 -8.09 11.67 -19.39
CA ARG A 106 -7.87 10.34 -19.98
C ARG A 106 -8.67 9.24 -19.28
N LEU A 107 -9.10 9.49 -18.05
CA LEU A 107 -9.82 8.53 -17.24
C LEU A 107 -11.24 8.36 -17.76
N LYS A 108 -11.70 7.11 -17.84
CA LYS A 108 -13.03 6.78 -18.37
C LYS A 108 -14.11 6.79 -17.30
N ARG A 109 -13.74 6.50 -16.05
CA ARG A 109 -14.63 6.66 -14.90
C ARG A 109 -14.73 8.14 -14.54
N GLN A 110 -15.88 8.73 -14.84
CA GLN A 110 -16.10 10.18 -14.75
C GLN A 110 -15.98 10.72 -13.31
N ALA A 111 -15.61 12.01 -13.21
CA ALA A 111 -15.53 12.81 -11.98
C ALA A 111 -14.42 12.44 -10.97
N ARG A 112 -13.24 12.04 -11.46
CA ARG A 112 -12.06 11.78 -10.62
C ARG A 112 -10.92 12.76 -10.92
N PRO A 113 -10.06 13.09 -9.92
CA PRO A 113 -8.83 13.83 -10.15
C PRO A 113 -7.84 12.98 -10.96
N ASP A 114 -6.69 13.57 -11.33
CA ASP A 114 -5.56 12.84 -11.91
C ASP A 114 -5.23 11.59 -11.08
N LEU A 115 -4.94 10.49 -11.76
CA LEU A 115 -4.48 9.27 -11.12
C LEU A 115 -2.97 9.36 -10.95
N HIS A 116 -2.53 9.35 -9.71
CA HIS A 116 -1.15 9.26 -9.29
C HIS A 116 -0.89 7.85 -8.78
N ALA A 117 0.13 7.21 -9.34
CA ALA A 117 0.58 5.88 -8.98
C ALA A 117 2.08 5.97 -8.68
N GLU A 118 2.53 5.41 -7.57
CA GLU A 118 3.93 5.46 -7.16
C GLU A 118 4.34 4.25 -6.32
N THR A 119 5.47 3.65 -6.66
CA THR A 119 6.14 2.61 -5.89
C THR A 119 7.55 3.09 -5.59
N ASP A 120 7.84 3.39 -4.33
CA ASP A 120 9.15 3.81 -3.82
C ASP A 120 9.78 2.64 -3.05
N THR A 121 11.04 2.35 -3.37
CA THR A 121 11.74 1.19 -2.85
C THR A 121 13.13 1.56 -2.36
N GLN A 122 13.45 1.04 -1.18
CA GLN A 122 14.78 1.12 -0.59
C GLN A 122 15.27 -0.30 -0.31
N LEU A 123 16.43 -0.64 -0.89
CA LEU A 123 17.20 -1.80 -0.48
C LEU A 123 18.25 -1.34 0.53
N GLN A 124 18.10 -1.75 1.77
CA GLN A 124 19.12 -1.52 2.78
C GLN A 124 20.33 -2.43 2.54
N THR A 125 21.52 -1.97 2.92
CA THR A 125 22.80 -2.69 2.76
C THR A 125 22.84 -4.05 3.47
N ASN A 126 21.94 -4.27 4.40
CA ASN A 126 21.80 -5.48 5.20
C ASN A 126 20.78 -6.47 4.62
N GLY A 127 20.26 -6.21 3.41
CA GLY A 127 19.29 -7.08 2.73
C GLY A 127 17.83 -6.84 3.10
N HIS A 128 17.52 -5.83 3.94
CA HIS A 128 16.13 -5.43 4.17
C HIS A 128 15.57 -4.64 2.98
N TYR A 129 14.32 -4.92 2.65
CA TYR A 129 13.56 -4.18 1.66
C TYR A 129 12.50 -3.36 2.38
N ASP A 130 12.56 -2.05 2.22
CA ASP A 130 11.47 -1.18 2.59
C ASP A 130 10.76 -0.73 1.32
N ILE A 131 9.45 -0.95 1.28
CA ILE A 131 8.63 -0.74 0.09
C ILE A 131 7.45 0.12 0.48
N LEU A 132 7.24 1.17 -0.28
CA LEU A 132 6.09 2.05 -0.20
C LEU A 132 5.36 2.01 -1.54
N ASP A 133 4.12 1.52 -1.52
CA ASP A 133 3.29 1.47 -2.72
C ASP A 133 2.04 2.32 -2.52
N PHE A 134 1.73 3.15 -3.52
CA PHE A 134 0.71 4.18 -3.46
C PHE A 134 -0.05 4.32 -4.76
N ASN A 135 -1.37 4.51 -4.61
CA ASN A 135 -2.17 5.18 -5.62
C ASN A 135 -3.30 5.97 -4.92
N ASN A 136 -3.69 7.11 -5.51
CA ASN A 136 -4.76 7.95 -4.97
C ASN A 136 -6.17 7.53 -5.45
N HIS A 137 -6.26 6.57 -6.39
CA HIS A 137 -7.52 6.07 -6.94
C HIS A 137 -7.96 4.81 -6.22
N MET A 138 -8.61 4.98 -5.08
CA MET A 138 -9.25 3.87 -4.38
C MET A 138 -10.70 3.69 -4.82
N ASP A 139 -11.14 2.43 -4.90
CA ASP A 139 -12.56 2.12 -5.00
C ASP A 139 -13.24 2.55 -3.68
N PRO A 140 -14.24 3.44 -3.70
CA PRO A 140 -14.92 3.88 -2.48
C PRO A 140 -15.65 2.74 -1.75
N ASN A 141 -15.92 1.63 -2.44
CA ASN A 141 -16.52 0.44 -1.86
C ASN A 141 -15.48 -0.63 -1.47
N ALA A 142 -14.18 -0.38 -1.68
CA ALA A 142 -13.15 -1.31 -1.24
C ALA A 142 -13.03 -1.29 0.29
N ASP A 143 -13.08 -2.50 0.83
CA ASP A 143 -12.87 -2.79 2.24
C ASP A 143 -12.01 -4.05 2.37
N PHE A 144 -11.60 -4.38 3.60
CA PHE A 144 -10.84 -5.60 3.81
C PHE A 144 -11.63 -6.88 3.47
N ALA A 145 -12.97 -6.88 3.56
CA ALA A 145 -13.77 -8.05 3.20
C ALA A 145 -13.72 -8.37 1.69
N THR A 146 -13.51 -7.35 0.85
CA THR A 146 -13.43 -7.48 -0.60
C THR A 146 -11.99 -7.60 -1.12
N PHE A 147 -10.99 -7.23 -0.30
CA PHE A 147 -9.58 -7.21 -0.68
C PHE A 147 -8.71 -8.29 0.01
N ALA A 148 -8.96 -8.59 1.29
CA ALA A 148 -8.10 -9.44 2.12
C ALA A 148 -8.55 -10.91 2.21
N ILE A 149 -9.45 -11.36 1.33
CA ILE A 149 -9.81 -12.78 1.23
C ILE A 149 -8.98 -13.40 0.12
N ASP A 150 -8.30 -14.53 0.38
CA ASP A 150 -7.56 -15.27 -0.65
C ASP A 150 -8.48 -15.64 -1.83
N GLY A 151 -8.12 -15.18 -3.03
CA GLY A 151 -8.93 -15.33 -4.24
C GLY A 151 -10.06 -14.32 -4.43
N ALA A 152 -10.24 -13.35 -3.52
CA ALA A 152 -11.15 -12.23 -3.71
C ALA A 152 -10.56 -11.16 -4.63
N SER A 153 -11.42 -10.55 -5.43
CA SER A 153 -11.06 -9.45 -6.32
C SER A 153 -12.00 -8.29 -6.06
N THR A 154 -11.44 -7.09 -5.99
CA THR A 154 -12.17 -5.82 -6.06
C THR A 154 -12.85 -5.60 -7.41
N SER A 155 -12.61 -6.46 -8.40
CA SER A 155 -13.21 -6.33 -9.73
C SER A 155 -13.50 -7.68 -10.37
N ARG A 156 -14.57 -8.33 -9.89
CA ARG A 156 -15.05 -9.62 -10.43
C ARG A 156 -15.53 -9.53 -11.90
N GLU A 157 -15.77 -8.32 -12.40
CA GLU A 157 -16.48 -8.09 -13.68
C GLU A 157 -15.68 -7.26 -14.71
N THR A 158 -14.49 -6.75 -14.40
CA THR A 158 -13.72 -5.95 -15.36
C THR A 158 -13.04 -6.83 -16.41
N LYS A 159 -13.30 -6.56 -17.69
CA LYS A 159 -12.58 -7.17 -18.82
C LYS A 159 -11.20 -6.56 -19.07
N TYR A 160 -10.85 -5.48 -18.37
CA TYR A 160 -9.66 -4.66 -18.64
C TYR A 160 -8.46 -5.04 -17.76
N ALA A 161 -8.71 -5.57 -16.57
CA ALA A 161 -7.66 -6.08 -15.68
C ALA A 161 -7.85 -7.59 -15.46
N VAL A 162 -7.32 -8.39 -16.38
CA VAL A 162 -7.32 -9.86 -16.29
C VAL A 162 -6.15 -10.27 -15.38
N GLY A 163 -6.40 -10.38 -14.08
CA GLY A 163 -5.38 -10.74 -13.09
C GLY A 163 -5.82 -11.86 -12.14
N HIS A 164 -4.88 -12.37 -11.33
CA HIS A 164 -5.11 -13.45 -10.36
C HIS A 164 -5.95 -13.06 -9.13
N LYS A 165 -6.85 -12.07 -9.22
CA LYS A 165 -7.76 -11.68 -8.13
C LYS A 165 -7.02 -11.43 -6.81
N GLY A 166 -6.04 -10.53 -6.81
CA GLY A 166 -5.28 -10.19 -5.59
C GLY A 166 -4.33 -11.27 -5.07
N LYS A 167 -4.36 -12.50 -5.60
CA LYS A 167 -3.48 -13.60 -5.16
C LYS A 167 -1.99 -13.25 -5.27
N GLY A 168 -1.58 -12.63 -6.38
CA GLY A 168 -0.20 -12.19 -6.59
C GLY A 168 0.26 -11.21 -5.51
N PHE A 169 -0.57 -10.21 -5.23
CA PHE A 169 -0.35 -9.25 -4.13
C PHE A 169 -0.24 -9.95 -2.76
N ILE A 170 -1.15 -10.86 -2.42
CA ILE A 170 -1.13 -11.59 -1.14
C ILE A 170 0.18 -12.39 -0.99
N LEU A 171 0.57 -13.13 -2.03
CA LEU A 171 1.79 -13.95 -2.00
C LEU A 171 3.05 -13.09 -1.97
N ALA A 172 3.10 -11.99 -2.71
CA ALA A 172 4.20 -11.04 -2.67
C ALA A 172 4.35 -10.38 -1.31
N THR A 173 3.21 -9.99 -0.71
CA THR A 173 3.18 -9.39 0.64
C THR A 173 3.67 -10.38 1.68
N GLN A 174 3.19 -11.63 1.62
CA GLN A 174 3.65 -12.70 2.50
C GLN A 174 5.14 -12.98 2.31
N PHE A 175 5.62 -13.03 1.07
CA PHE A 175 7.04 -13.22 0.77
C PHE A 175 7.90 -12.14 1.44
N PHE A 176 7.55 -10.86 1.29
CA PHE A 176 8.33 -9.79 1.94
C PHE A 176 8.24 -9.84 3.46
N LEU A 177 7.09 -10.18 4.03
CA LEU A 177 6.96 -10.34 5.48
C LEU A 177 7.87 -11.46 6.01
N GLU A 178 7.81 -12.64 5.38
CA GLU A 178 8.67 -13.78 5.75
C GLU A 178 10.15 -13.43 5.59
N HIS A 179 10.51 -12.75 4.48
CA HIS A 179 11.88 -12.33 4.23
C HIS A 179 12.38 -11.31 5.26
N VAL A 180 11.57 -10.30 5.60
CA VAL A 180 11.91 -9.32 6.64
C VAL A 180 12.04 -10.01 7.99
N GLU A 181 11.17 -10.95 8.35
CA GLU A 181 11.28 -11.68 9.62
C GLU A 181 12.52 -12.56 9.69
N GLU A 182 12.92 -13.21 8.59
CA GLU A 182 14.15 -13.99 8.49
C GLU A 182 15.39 -13.11 8.70
N VAL A 183 15.46 -11.97 8.02
CA VAL A 183 16.61 -11.04 8.12
C VAL A 183 16.60 -10.30 9.47
N SER A 184 15.44 -9.83 9.95
CA SER A 184 15.32 -9.16 11.25
C SER A 184 15.57 -10.12 12.42
N GLY A 185 15.15 -11.38 12.33
CA GLY A 185 15.47 -12.41 13.31
C GLY A 185 16.98 -12.68 13.41
N ALA A 186 17.70 -12.52 12.29
CA ALA A 186 19.16 -12.56 12.25
C ALA A 186 19.81 -11.25 12.74
N MET A 187 19.07 -10.13 12.74
CA MET A 187 19.55 -8.78 13.08
C MET A 187 18.81 -8.21 14.31
N LYS A 188 19.04 -8.81 15.48
CA LYS A 188 18.43 -8.40 16.77
C LYS A 188 18.83 -7.00 17.30
N GLU A 189 19.51 -6.16 16.51
CA GLU A 189 20.26 -5.00 17.03
C GLU A 189 19.68 -3.62 16.68
N ARG A 190 18.57 -3.51 15.93
CA ARG A 190 17.97 -2.19 15.63
C ARG A 190 16.56 -2.07 16.20
N GLU A 191 16.46 -1.50 17.40
CA GLU A 191 15.20 -1.21 18.10
C GLU A 191 14.32 -0.15 17.39
N GLU A 192 14.83 0.54 16.37
CA GLU A 192 14.17 1.70 15.75
C GLU A 192 13.11 1.33 14.68
N LEU A 193 13.23 0.15 14.05
CA LEU A 193 12.30 -0.32 13.02
C LEU A 193 11.36 -1.37 13.57
N THR A 194 10.05 -1.15 13.40
CA THR A 194 9.05 -2.20 13.62
C THR A 194 8.96 -3.03 12.34
N PRO A 195 9.42 -4.30 12.32
CA PRO A 195 9.27 -5.15 11.15
C PRO A 195 7.80 -5.54 10.98
N GLY A 196 7.35 -5.58 9.73
CA GLY A 196 6.01 -6.04 9.38
C GLY A 196 5.43 -5.28 8.20
N VAL A 197 4.14 -5.48 7.97
CA VAL A 197 3.43 -4.85 6.86
C VAL A 197 2.18 -4.16 7.38
N SER A 198 2.03 -2.89 6.99
CA SER A 198 0.78 -2.14 7.04
C SER A 198 0.35 -1.81 5.62
N PHE A 199 -0.94 -1.93 5.35
CA PHE A 199 -1.52 -1.47 4.10
C PHE A 199 -2.91 -0.88 4.35
N ARG A 200 -3.31 0.00 3.45
CA ARG A 200 -4.58 0.72 3.52
C ARG A 200 -5.50 0.22 2.41
N VAL A 201 -6.75 -0.05 2.74
CA VAL A 201 -7.81 -0.39 1.80
C VAL A 201 -8.98 0.54 2.08
N GLY A 202 -9.31 1.41 1.12
CA GLY A 202 -10.30 2.46 1.35
C GLY A 202 -9.93 3.35 2.54
N GLN A 203 -10.83 3.47 3.52
CA GLN A 203 -10.55 4.23 4.74
C GLN A 203 -9.94 3.39 5.87
N GLN A 204 -9.72 2.09 5.63
CA GLN A 204 -9.27 1.16 6.66
C GLN A 204 -7.76 0.91 6.58
N ILE A 205 -7.10 0.79 7.73
CA ILE A 205 -5.70 0.40 7.85
C ILE A 205 -5.66 -1.01 8.44
N GLY A 206 -4.86 -1.87 7.84
CA GLY A 206 -4.66 -3.25 8.24
C GLY A 206 -3.21 -3.50 8.56
N THR A 207 -2.98 -4.44 9.47
CA THR A 207 -1.65 -4.96 9.79
C THR A 207 -1.66 -6.46 9.59
N LEU A 208 -0.54 -7.00 9.11
CA LEU A 208 -0.34 -8.44 9.05
C LEU A 208 0.26 -8.95 10.35
N LYS A 209 -0.32 -10.04 10.87
CA LYS A 209 0.20 -10.75 12.03
C LYS A 209 0.07 -12.26 11.86
N TRP A 210 1.08 -12.99 12.32
CA TRP A 210 1.01 -14.43 12.43
C TRP A 210 0.19 -14.84 13.65
N LYS A 211 -0.75 -15.75 13.44
CA LYS A 211 -1.43 -16.48 14.49
C LYS A 211 -1.11 -17.95 14.34
N LYS A 212 -0.17 -18.41 15.18
CA LYS A 212 0.53 -19.69 14.98
C LYS A 212 1.22 -19.67 13.60
N THR A 213 0.77 -20.50 12.68
CA THR A 213 1.30 -20.61 11.31
C THR A 213 0.47 -19.85 10.29
N LEU A 214 -0.72 -19.35 10.65
CA LEU A 214 -1.63 -18.69 9.72
C LEU A 214 -1.41 -17.18 9.72
N LEU A 215 -1.25 -16.58 8.54
CA LEU A 215 -1.17 -15.14 8.39
C LEU A 215 -2.57 -14.53 8.45
N GLU A 216 -2.78 -13.56 9.35
CA GLU A 216 -4.04 -12.84 9.48
C GLU A 216 -3.84 -11.34 9.21
N VAL A 217 -4.79 -10.75 8.48
CA VAL A 217 -4.97 -9.28 8.42
C VAL A 217 -5.82 -8.87 9.60
N ILE A 218 -5.36 -7.89 10.37
CA ILE A 218 -6.08 -7.32 11.51
C ILE A 218 -6.29 -5.83 11.27
N VAL A 219 -7.55 -5.38 11.29
CA VAL A 219 -7.88 -3.95 11.19
C VAL A 219 -7.31 -3.22 12.40
N ASP A 220 -6.61 -2.12 12.15
CA ASP A 220 -6.10 -1.25 13.19
C ASP A 220 -7.20 -0.27 13.66
N ASP A 221 -7.27 -0.04 14.97
CA ASP A 221 -8.22 0.91 15.58
C ASP A 221 -7.79 2.36 15.33
N LEU A 222 -6.54 2.56 14.87
CA LEU A 222 -6.00 3.84 14.42
C LEU A 222 -6.54 4.28 13.05
N THR A 223 -7.69 3.73 12.64
CA THR A 223 -8.43 4.10 11.43
C THR A 223 -9.04 5.50 11.57
N LEU A 224 -8.17 6.52 11.55
CA LEU A 224 -8.62 7.85 11.17
C LEU A 224 -8.91 7.82 9.67
N SER A 225 -10.14 8.20 9.30
CA SER A 225 -10.41 8.50 7.90
C SER A 225 -9.43 9.57 7.42
N ILE A 226 -9.11 9.60 6.12
CA ILE A 226 -8.24 10.65 5.56
C ILE A 226 -8.77 12.03 5.94
N GLU A 227 -10.11 12.19 5.95
CA GLU A 227 -10.79 13.41 6.38
C GLU A 227 -10.55 13.74 7.86
N GLN A 228 -10.60 12.76 8.76
CA GLN A 228 -10.30 12.97 10.18
C GLN A 228 -8.82 13.29 10.40
N TYR A 229 -7.92 12.64 9.65
CA TYR A 229 -6.49 12.94 9.66
C TYR A 229 -6.19 14.36 9.16
N LEU A 230 -6.84 14.78 8.07
CA LEU A 230 -6.72 16.11 7.49
C LEU A 230 -7.39 17.20 8.33
N ALA A 231 -8.51 16.90 8.99
CA ALA A 231 -9.20 17.80 9.91
C ALA A 231 -8.37 18.05 11.18
N GLN A 232 -7.71 17.02 11.72
CA GLN A 232 -6.78 17.17 12.86
C GLN A 232 -5.57 18.04 12.54
N ARG A 233 -5.20 18.18 11.26
CA ARG A 233 -4.09 19.04 10.80
C ARG A 233 -4.53 20.46 10.43
N GLY A 234 -5.81 20.82 10.62
CA GLY A 234 -6.33 22.15 10.28
C GLY A 234 -6.43 22.42 8.78
N THR A 235 -6.28 21.39 7.94
CA THR A 235 -6.24 21.50 6.47
C THR A 235 -7.57 21.18 5.79
N TYR A 236 -8.56 20.68 6.52
CA TYR A 236 -9.90 20.40 5.99
C TYR A 236 -10.99 20.91 6.96
N SER A 237 -11.77 21.88 6.50
CA SER A 237 -13.06 22.25 7.09
C SER A 237 -14.13 21.39 6.42
N VAL A 238 -14.70 20.44 7.14
CA VAL A 238 -15.85 19.69 6.64
C VAL A 238 -17.05 20.63 6.72
N ALA A 239 -17.54 21.08 5.56
CA ALA A 239 -18.82 21.77 5.51
C ALA A 239 -19.90 20.85 6.12
N PRO A 240 -20.72 21.33 7.06
CA PRO A 240 -21.70 20.50 7.72
C PRO A 240 -22.68 19.95 6.69
N LYS A 241 -22.80 18.61 6.62
CA LYS A 241 -23.82 17.95 5.81
C LYS A 241 -25.18 18.44 6.30
N THR A 242 -25.87 19.19 5.44
CA THR A 242 -27.26 19.57 5.67
C THR A 242 -28.08 18.29 5.71
N VAL A 243 -28.55 17.93 6.90
CA VAL A 243 -29.54 16.87 7.07
C VAL A 243 -30.84 17.39 6.47
N ILE A 244 -31.11 17.00 5.22
CA ILE A 244 -32.45 17.19 4.65
C ILE A 244 -33.34 16.16 5.35
N ALA A 245 -34.06 16.61 6.38
CA ALA A 245 -35.15 15.84 6.95
C ALA A 245 -36.16 15.55 5.83
N ARG A 246 -36.39 14.28 5.54
CA ARG A 246 -37.49 13.85 4.68
C ARG A 246 -38.78 14.05 5.47
N SER A 247 -39.62 14.97 4.99
CA SER A 247 -41.06 15.06 5.31
C SER A 247 -41.84 14.01 4.53
#